data_AF-A0AAU7Q5N9-F1
#
_entry.id   AF-A0AAU7Q5N9-F1
#
_cell.length_a   1.000
_cell.length_b   1.000
_cell.length_c   1.000
_cell.angle_alpha   90.00
_cell.angle_beta   90.00
_cell.angle_gamma   90.00
#
_symmetry.space_group_name_H-M   'P 1'
#
loop_
_entity.id
_entity.type
_entity.pdbx_description
1 polymer ?
#
loop_
_entity_poly.entity_id
_entity_poly.type
_entity_poly.pdbx_seq_one_letter_code
_entity_poly.pdbx_strand_id
1 'polypeptide(L)'
;MSRQFCGGSLNPLFLACCLLSTTGVSHAAKSAAGSATDSAAESAAESVATGGDILPLPQLPAPGAPAAGVAAAPANAQTSLSISLAEMGQKSGLTLSGNQLQSGVVFSLPHDLVVTQAKISLALSVSRELAATGKNVQLMLNGQPLGSLPLSQDGGDNAVYQMDIPASIMVADNNLSFRINSGADVSGPGGECEKALPANYRVTVLPTSSFELNGLRLDIGRSLESLPRPFFDPQQMKEAQIPVSFTAQPTADVIGASAIVASWFGALAGHRDADFPVLLNALPKENGIIVGKPGDVVGDFTLPPGDGPGLQIVDNPQNPVYKLLLITGRNERELRQAAWRLVSSPLPAQDSLRGPAAGNSVPSAL
;
A
#
# COMPACT_ATOMS: atom_id res chain seq x y z
N MET A 1 41.57 -30.07 36.27
CA MET A 1 41.14 -30.24 34.87
C MET A 1 40.99 -28.86 34.26
N SER A 2 41.63 -28.61 33.12
CA SER A 2 41.83 -27.24 32.60
C SER A 2 40.63 -26.74 31.79
N ARG A 3 40.17 -25.52 32.07
CA ARG A 3 39.40 -24.72 31.10
C ARG A 3 40.39 -23.85 30.33
N GLN A 4 40.55 -24.11 29.04
CA GLN A 4 41.52 -23.41 28.20
C GLN A 4 40.86 -22.19 27.55
N PHE A 5 40.95 -21.04 28.22
CA PHE A 5 40.57 -19.75 27.63
C PHE A 5 41.51 -19.42 26.47
N CYS A 6 40.95 -19.12 25.31
CA CYS A 6 41.70 -18.49 24.22
C CYS A 6 41.57 -16.97 24.38
N GLY A 7 42.57 -16.34 25.02
CA GLY A 7 42.70 -14.88 25.04
C GLY A 7 43.43 -14.38 23.77
N GLY A 8 43.38 -13.10 23.43
CA GLY A 8 42.65 -12.00 24.08
C GLY A 8 43.38 -10.66 23.89
N SER A 9 42.66 -9.56 24.03
CA SER A 9 43.25 -8.22 24.20
C SER A 9 42.26 -7.31 24.91
N LEU A 10 42.70 -6.67 26.00
CA LEU A 10 41.97 -5.62 26.69
C LEU A 10 42.69 -4.29 26.46
N ASN A 11 41.94 -3.20 26.35
CA ASN A 11 42.40 -1.92 26.87
C ASN A 11 41.19 -1.18 27.50
N PRO A 12 41.17 -0.93 28.82
CA PRO A 12 40.01 -0.36 29.50
C PRO A 12 40.09 1.17 29.62
N LEU A 13 38.97 1.88 29.41
CA LEU A 13 38.82 3.23 29.95
C LEU A 13 37.34 3.62 30.15
N PHE A 14 37.15 4.55 31.09
CA PHE A 14 35.91 5.17 31.57
C PHE A 14 34.93 4.35 32.42
N LEU A 15 34.41 5.06 33.42
CA LEU A 15 33.68 4.59 34.60
C LEU A 15 32.70 5.70 35.04
N ALA A 16 31.59 5.29 35.66
CA ALA A 16 30.72 6.06 36.55
C ALA A 16 29.61 6.96 35.97
N CYS A 17 28.54 7.04 36.78
CA CYS A 17 27.42 8.01 36.82
C CYS A 17 26.36 7.94 35.70
N CYS A 18 25.05 8.03 35.97
CA CYS A 18 24.33 8.43 37.20
C CYS A 18 23.17 7.48 37.60
N LEU A 19 22.71 7.59 38.85
CA LEU A 19 21.40 7.08 39.32
C LEU A 19 20.32 8.18 39.29
N LEU A 20 19.05 7.77 39.37
CA LEU A 20 17.82 8.36 39.98
C LEU A 20 16.60 7.93 39.12
N SER A 21 15.64 7.11 39.58
CA SER A 21 14.48 7.42 40.46
C SER A 21 13.42 8.35 39.82
N THR A 22 12.09 8.16 39.87
CA THR A 22 11.20 7.11 40.45
C THR A 22 9.76 7.37 39.96
N THR A 23 8.81 6.44 40.21
CA THR A 23 7.34 6.54 39.98
C THR A 23 6.88 6.57 38.50
N GLY A 24 5.74 6.00 38.11
CA GLY A 24 4.90 5.00 38.79
C GLY A 24 3.49 5.46 39.18
N VAL A 25 2.55 5.44 38.23
CA VAL A 25 1.10 5.34 38.49
C VAL A 25 0.51 4.31 37.52
N SER A 26 -0.36 3.45 38.03
CA SER A 26 -1.23 2.55 37.25
C SER A 26 -2.68 2.82 37.66
N HIS A 27 -3.63 2.66 36.73
CA HIS A 27 -5.06 2.61 37.03
C HIS A 27 -5.69 1.45 36.27
N ALA A 28 -6.38 0.57 37.00
CA ALA A 28 -7.01 -0.63 36.48
C ALA A 28 -8.48 -0.38 36.11
N ALA A 29 -8.99 -1.14 35.15
CA ALA A 29 -10.42 -1.15 34.82
C ALA A 29 -11.25 -1.80 35.94
N LYS A 30 -12.55 -1.46 35.99
CA LYS A 30 -13.55 -2.23 36.75
C LYS A 30 -14.87 -2.30 35.99
N SER A 31 -15.53 -3.46 36.05
CA SER A 31 -16.79 -3.78 35.37
C SER A 31 -17.89 -4.14 36.37
N ALA A 32 -19.11 -3.69 36.08
CA ALA A 32 -20.41 -4.23 36.49
C ALA A 32 -21.47 -3.60 35.56
N ALA A 33 -22.46 -4.26 34.92
CA ALA A 33 -23.15 -5.54 35.08
C ALA A 33 -24.36 -5.52 36.03
N GLY A 34 -25.54 -5.89 35.48
CA GLY A 34 -26.86 -5.96 36.13
C GLY A 34 -27.68 -4.66 36.04
N SER A 35 -29.02 -4.68 35.96
CA SER A 35 -29.99 -5.75 35.62
C SER A 35 -31.40 -5.14 35.39
N ALA A 36 -32.30 -5.84 34.69
CA ALA A 36 -33.75 -5.56 34.67
C ALA A 36 -34.44 -6.15 35.93
N THR A 37 -35.75 -6.02 36.23
CA THR A 37 -36.96 -5.47 35.55
C THR A 37 -37.62 -4.34 36.41
N ASP A 38 -38.92 -4.03 36.59
CA ASP A 38 -40.25 -4.59 36.21
C ASP A 38 -41.40 -3.55 36.39
N SER A 39 -42.67 -3.97 36.14
CA SER A 39 -43.97 -3.26 36.31
C SER A 39 -44.28 -2.14 35.28
N ALA A 40 -45.47 -2.05 34.64
CA ALA A 40 -46.89 -2.18 35.07
C ALA A 40 -47.34 -1.04 36.00
N ALA A 41 -48.56 -0.48 35.97
CA ALA A 41 -49.88 -0.83 35.37
C ALA A 41 -50.73 0.49 35.27
N GLU A 42 -51.99 0.65 34.78
CA GLU A 42 -53.03 -0.13 34.04
C GLU A 42 -54.23 0.83 33.72
N SER A 43 -55.29 0.38 33.01
CA SER A 43 -56.64 1.00 32.88
C SER A 43 -56.81 2.28 32.00
N ALA A 44 -57.95 2.58 31.35
CA ALA A 44 -59.22 1.87 31.04
C ALA A 44 -59.86 2.56 29.79
N ALA A 45 -61.05 2.25 29.22
CA ALA A 45 -62.22 1.44 29.61
C ALA A 45 -63.00 0.93 28.36
N GLU A 46 -64.09 0.19 28.58
CA GLU A 46 -64.94 -0.47 27.57
C GLU A 46 -65.98 0.43 26.86
N SER A 47 -66.51 -0.05 25.73
CA SER A 47 -67.96 -0.06 25.47
C SER A 47 -68.34 -1.18 24.49
N VAL A 48 -69.62 -1.60 24.46
CA VAL A 48 -70.09 -2.86 23.85
C VAL A 48 -71.31 -2.62 22.95
N ALA A 49 -71.31 -3.18 21.72
CA ALA A 49 -72.54 -3.56 21.01
C ALA A 49 -72.31 -4.52 19.82
N THR A 50 -72.86 -5.73 19.97
CA THR A 50 -73.56 -6.58 18.98
C THR A 50 -73.70 -6.10 17.52
N GLY A 51 -73.41 -7.00 16.58
CA GLY A 51 -73.90 -6.94 15.19
C GLY A 51 -72.99 -7.69 14.23
N GLY A 52 -73.47 -8.75 13.60
CA GLY A 52 -72.66 -9.55 12.69
C GLY A 52 -72.73 -9.04 11.25
N ASP A 53 -71.57 -8.82 10.63
CA ASP A 53 -71.44 -8.95 9.18
C ASP A 53 -70.00 -9.38 8.80
N ILE A 54 -69.82 -9.96 7.61
CA ILE A 54 -68.57 -10.63 7.24
C ILE A 54 -67.52 -9.61 6.76
N LEU A 55 -66.59 -9.24 7.64
CA LEU A 55 -65.47 -8.36 7.28
C LEU A 55 -64.53 -9.02 6.25
N PRO A 56 -64.15 -8.34 5.15
CA PRO A 56 -63.14 -8.84 4.23
C PRO A 56 -61.77 -9.00 4.89
N LEU A 57 -60.97 -9.98 4.44
CA LEU A 57 -59.56 -10.06 4.86
C LEU A 57 -58.83 -8.78 4.44
N PRO A 58 -57.94 -8.22 5.29
CA PRO A 58 -57.12 -7.07 4.90
C PRO A 58 -56.22 -7.46 3.73
N GLN A 59 -56.38 -6.78 2.59
CA GLN A 59 -55.55 -7.02 1.43
C GLN A 59 -54.12 -6.55 1.73
N LEU A 60 -53.17 -7.49 1.69
CA LEU A 60 -51.74 -7.16 1.74
C LEU A 60 -51.42 -6.20 0.58
N PRO A 61 -50.68 -5.09 0.82
CA PRO A 61 -50.30 -4.19 -0.25
C PRO A 61 -49.43 -4.95 -1.27
N ALA A 62 -49.76 -4.81 -2.55
CA ALA A 62 -48.97 -5.39 -3.63
C ALA A 62 -47.53 -4.86 -3.59
N PRO A 63 -46.51 -5.68 -3.93
CA PRO A 63 -45.13 -5.25 -3.92
C PRO A 63 -44.92 -4.08 -4.89
N GLY A 64 -44.66 -2.90 -4.32
CA GLY A 64 -44.33 -1.70 -5.10
C GLY A 64 -43.04 -1.89 -5.90
N ALA A 65 -42.89 -1.14 -6.98
CA ALA A 65 -41.69 -1.16 -7.81
C ALA A 65 -40.42 -0.89 -6.97
N PRO A 66 -39.28 -1.52 -7.29
CA PRO A 66 -38.05 -1.37 -6.51
C PRO A 66 -37.62 0.09 -6.46
N ALA A 67 -37.38 0.60 -5.25
CA ALA A 67 -36.88 1.94 -5.05
C ALA A 67 -35.46 2.07 -5.65
N ALA A 68 -35.33 2.89 -6.70
CA ALA A 68 -34.02 3.27 -7.23
C ALA A 68 -33.27 4.08 -6.15
N GLY A 69 -32.21 3.50 -5.61
CA GLY A 69 -31.55 4.05 -4.41
C GLY A 69 -30.64 3.08 -3.64
N VAL A 70 -30.41 1.86 -4.14
CA VAL A 70 -29.28 1.06 -3.68
C VAL A 70 -28.01 1.76 -4.16
N ALA A 71 -27.30 2.43 -3.25
CA ALA A 71 -25.96 2.92 -3.54
C ALA A 71 -25.10 1.74 -4.00
N ALA A 72 -24.49 1.84 -5.18
CA ALA A 72 -23.63 0.78 -5.69
C ALA A 72 -22.51 0.52 -4.68
N ALA A 73 -22.39 -0.74 -4.23
CA ALA A 73 -21.27 -1.13 -3.38
C ALA A 73 -19.95 -0.84 -4.12
N PRO A 74 -18.87 -0.46 -3.41
CA PRO A 74 -17.59 -0.13 -4.02
C PRO A 74 -17.14 -1.27 -4.95
N ALA A 75 -17.01 -0.94 -6.23
CA ALA A 75 -16.89 -1.92 -7.31
C ALA A 75 -15.44 -2.44 -7.43
N ASN A 76 -14.98 -3.15 -6.39
CA ASN A 76 -13.62 -3.66 -6.24
C ASN A 76 -13.12 -4.31 -7.54
N ALA A 77 -12.07 -3.73 -8.13
CA ALA A 77 -11.56 -4.15 -9.42
C ALA A 77 -10.58 -5.30 -9.25
N GLN A 78 -10.72 -6.38 -10.04
CA GLN A 78 -9.67 -7.38 -10.14
C GLN A 78 -8.42 -6.74 -10.76
N THR A 79 -7.26 -6.96 -10.15
CA THR A 79 -5.99 -6.40 -10.62
C THR A 79 -4.85 -7.41 -10.46
N SER A 80 -3.85 -7.29 -11.33
CA SER A 80 -2.63 -8.08 -11.31
C SER A 80 -1.42 -7.15 -11.23
N LEU A 81 -0.53 -7.42 -10.28
CA LEU A 81 0.66 -6.65 -9.99
C LEU A 81 1.88 -7.57 -10.09
N SER A 82 2.84 -7.22 -10.95
CA SER A 82 4.13 -7.89 -11.02
C SER A 82 5.23 -6.98 -10.48
N ILE A 83 6.10 -7.52 -9.63
CA ILE A 83 7.23 -6.81 -9.01
C ILE A 83 8.49 -7.67 -9.17
N SER A 84 9.51 -7.16 -9.85
CA SER A 84 10.81 -7.82 -9.99
C SER A 84 11.75 -7.55 -8.80
N LEU A 85 12.74 -8.41 -8.62
CA LEU A 85 13.80 -8.24 -7.62
C LEU A 85 14.64 -6.97 -7.87
N ALA A 86 14.77 -6.54 -9.13
CA ALA A 86 15.34 -5.24 -9.49
C ALA A 86 14.50 -4.05 -8.99
N GLU A 87 13.16 -4.10 -9.11
CA GLU A 87 12.23 -3.07 -8.61
C GLU A 87 12.19 -3.04 -7.07
N MET A 88 12.42 -4.17 -6.39
CA MET A 88 12.64 -4.23 -4.93
C MET A 88 14.04 -3.74 -4.51
N GLY A 89 14.68 -2.89 -5.33
CA GLY A 89 15.99 -2.27 -5.09
C GLY A 89 17.22 -3.14 -5.37
N GLN A 90 17.06 -4.46 -5.54
CA GLN A 90 18.18 -5.40 -5.72
C GLN A 90 18.59 -5.49 -7.20
N LYS A 91 19.03 -4.36 -7.77
CA LYS A 91 19.37 -4.22 -9.21
C LYS A 91 20.47 -5.19 -9.69
N SER A 92 21.28 -5.74 -8.79
CA SER A 92 22.30 -6.79 -9.08
C SER A 92 21.91 -8.21 -8.63
N GLY A 93 20.69 -8.40 -8.11
CA GLY A 93 20.26 -9.65 -7.47
C GLY A 93 20.80 -9.82 -6.04
N LEU A 94 20.33 -10.87 -5.35
CA LEU A 94 20.75 -11.21 -3.99
C LEU A 94 21.79 -12.34 -4.02
N THR A 95 23.05 -12.06 -3.68
CA THR A 95 24.04 -13.11 -3.40
C THR A 95 23.84 -13.70 -2.00
N LEU A 96 23.96 -15.02 -1.90
CA LEU A 96 24.28 -15.79 -0.70
C LEU A 96 25.61 -16.51 -0.94
N SER A 97 26.44 -16.65 0.08
CA SER A 97 27.78 -17.26 -0.04
C SER A 97 28.19 -17.99 1.23
N GLY A 98 29.29 -18.76 1.19
CA GLY A 98 29.68 -19.59 2.34
C GLY A 98 29.93 -18.85 3.67
N ASN A 99 30.24 -17.56 3.58
CA ASN A 99 30.35 -16.62 4.71
C ASN A 99 29.07 -15.81 5.02
N GLN A 100 28.06 -15.84 4.13
CA GLN A 100 26.77 -15.18 4.28
C GLN A 100 25.65 -16.15 3.86
N LEU A 101 25.29 -17.03 4.80
CA LEU A 101 24.30 -18.10 4.58
C LEU A 101 22.86 -17.60 4.45
N GLN A 102 22.59 -16.33 4.76
CA GLN A 102 21.26 -15.73 4.70
C GLN A 102 21.32 -14.34 4.04
N SER A 103 20.37 -14.07 3.16
CA SER A 103 20.19 -12.79 2.46
C SER A 103 18.69 -12.57 2.20
N GLY A 104 18.26 -11.36 1.89
CA GLY A 104 16.84 -11.05 1.76
C GLY A 104 16.53 -9.65 1.25
N VAL A 105 15.26 -9.41 1.01
CA VAL A 105 14.70 -8.15 0.50
C VAL A 105 13.37 -7.88 1.18
N VAL A 106 13.14 -6.62 1.55
CA VAL A 106 11.83 -6.15 2.00
C VAL A 106 11.07 -5.55 0.83
N PHE A 107 9.75 -5.75 0.78
CA PHE A 107 8.90 -5.19 -0.26
C PHE A 107 7.52 -4.83 0.25
N SER A 108 7.01 -3.71 -0.24
CA SER A 108 5.72 -3.12 0.12
C SER A 108 4.63 -3.48 -0.89
N LEU A 109 3.39 -3.64 -0.43
CA LEU A 109 2.20 -3.71 -1.27
C LEU A 109 1.38 -2.41 -1.15
N PRO A 110 0.65 -2.00 -2.21
CA PRO A 110 -0.32 -0.90 -2.10
C PRO A 110 -1.37 -1.20 -1.02
N HIS A 111 -1.67 -0.24 -0.13
CA HIS A 111 -2.62 -0.45 0.97
C HIS A 111 -4.06 -0.72 0.51
N ASP A 112 -4.39 -0.33 -0.70
CA ASP A 112 -5.65 -0.56 -1.39
C ASP A 112 -5.67 -1.86 -2.21
N LEU A 113 -4.65 -2.73 -2.08
CA LEU A 113 -4.61 -4.05 -2.72
C LEU A 113 -4.83 -5.19 -1.72
N VAL A 114 -5.96 -5.88 -1.82
CA VAL A 114 -6.19 -7.17 -1.15
C VAL A 114 -5.71 -8.29 -2.07
N VAL A 115 -4.53 -8.84 -1.80
CA VAL A 115 -4.02 -10.02 -2.51
C VAL A 115 -4.91 -11.23 -2.22
N THR A 116 -5.32 -11.95 -3.26
CA THR A 116 -6.08 -13.21 -3.16
C THR A 116 -5.28 -14.41 -3.63
N GLN A 117 -4.33 -14.21 -4.54
CA GLN A 117 -3.37 -15.21 -5.01
C GLN A 117 -2.00 -14.55 -5.18
N ALA A 118 -0.94 -15.21 -4.74
CA ALA A 118 0.43 -14.77 -4.97
C ALA A 118 1.27 -15.94 -5.46
N LYS A 119 2.22 -15.66 -6.35
CA LYS A 119 3.15 -16.62 -6.92
C LYS A 119 4.52 -15.96 -7.06
N ILE A 120 5.58 -16.72 -6.84
CA ILE A 120 6.95 -16.24 -7.02
C ILE A 120 7.65 -17.08 -8.10
N SER A 121 8.39 -16.41 -8.97
CA SER A 121 9.24 -16.97 -10.02
C SER A 121 10.68 -16.59 -9.73
N LEU A 122 11.49 -17.58 -9.34
CA LEU A 122 12.86 -17.40 -8.84
C LEU A 122 13.85 -17.91 -9.86
N ALA A 123 14.61 -17.01 -10.47
CA ALA A 123 15.73 -17.36 -11.34
C ALA A 123 17.02 -17.38 -10.50
N LEU A 124 17.66 -18.53 -10.39
CA LEU A 124 18.83 -18.78 -9.53
C LEU A 124 20.06 -19.15 -10.35
N SER A 125 21.19 -18.48 -10.09
CA SER A 125 22.52 -18.93 -10.52
C SER A 125 23.26 -19.54 -9.33
N VAL A 126 23.88 -20.71 -9.51
CA VAL A 126 24.48 -21.52 -8.43
C VAL A 126 25.89 -21.94 -8.83
N SER A 127 26.88 -21.78 -7.95
CA SER A 127 28.24 -22.25 -8.23
C SER A 127 28.30 -23.79 -8.28
N ARG A 128 29.09 -24.33 -9.23
CA ARG A 128 29.13 -25.78 -9.51
C ARG A 128 29.53 -26.60 -8.29
N GLU A 129 30.39 -26.06 -7.45
CA GLU A 129 30.89 -26.69 -6.23
C GLU A 129 29.82 -26.75 -5.13
N LEU A 130 28.87 -25.80 -5.11
CA LEU A 130 27.71 -25.84 -4.24
C LEU A 130 26.62 -26.75 -4.82
N ALA A 131 26.36 -26.68 -6.12
CA ALA A 131 25.41 -27.56 -6.80
C ALA A 131 25.80 -29.05 -6.70
N ALA A 132 27.10 -29.35 -6.65
CA ALA A 132 27.63 -30.69 -6.38
C ALA A 132 27.35 -31.20 -4.95
N THR A 133 26.91 -30.36 -4.00
CA THR A 133 26.57 -30.79 -2.63
C THR A 133 25.13 -31.24 -2.45
N GLY A 134 24.23 -30.99 -3.42
CA GLY A 134 22.81 -31.32 -3.30
C GLY A 134 22.09 -30.59 -2.15
N LYS A 135 22.61 -29.43 -1.72
CA LYS A 135 22.01 -28.61 -0.65
C LYS A 135 20.74 -27.90 -1.10
N ASN A 136 19.94 -27.45 -0.14
CA ASN A 136 18.71 -26.71 -0.38
C ASN A 136 18.83 -25.25 0.09
N VAL A 137 18.16 -24.34 -0.61
CA VAL A 137 17.83 -22.99 -0.10
C VAL A 137 16.42 -23.02 0.46
N GLN A 138 16.27 -22.66 1.73
CA GLN A 138 14.98 -22.41 2.35
C GLN A 138 14.53 -20.97 2.02
N LEU A 139 13.28 -20.80 1.61
CA LEU A 139 12.62 -19.50 1.56
C LEU A 139 11.81 -19.28 2.84
N MET A 140 11.84 -18.04 3.34
CA MET A 140 11.04 -17.58 4.46
C MET A 140 10.43 -16.21 4.10
N LEU A 141 9.12 -16.07 4.28
CA LEU A 141 8.38 -14.82 4.11
C LEU A 141 7.79 -14.42 5.46
N ASN A 142 8.08 -13.20 5.92
CA ASN A 142 7.59 -12.67 7.20
C ASN A 142 7.96 -13.57 8.40
N GLY A 143 9.10 -14.27 8.29
CA GLY A 143 9.59 -15.25 9.27
C GLY A 143 9.02 -16.67 9.11
N GLN A 144 7.95 -16.87 8.34
CA GLN A 144 7.38 -18.20 8.09
C GLN A 144 8.07 -18.89 6.91
N PRO A 145 8.48 -20.17 7.01
CA PRO A 145 9.04 -20.90 5.89
C PRO A 145 7.98 -21.14 4.79
N LEU A 146 8.33 -20.80 3.54
CA LEU A 146 7.51 -21.09 2.36
C LEU A 146 7.79 -22.48 1.79
N GLY A 147 9.04 -22.95 1.89
CA GLY A 147 9.50 -24.20 1.31
C GLY A 147 11.02 -24.24 1.15
N SER A 148 11.53 -25.27 0.50
CA SER A 148 12.96 -25.45 0.22
C SER A 148 13.20 -25.85 -1.23
N LEU A 149 14.07 -25.12 -1.93
CA LEU A 149 14.44 -25.36 -3.32
C LEU A 149 15.77 -26.14 -3.39
N PRO A 150 15.85 -27.24 -4.17
CA PRO A 150 17.08 -28.02 -4.30
C PRO A 150 18.06 -27.33 -5.25
N LEU A 151 19.31 -27.15 -4.80
CA LEU A 151 20.43 -26.65 -5.60
C LEU A 151 21.07 -27.82 -6.37
N SER A 152 20.35 -28.45 -7.29
CA SER A 152 20.91 -29.50 -8.15
C SER A 152 21.60 -28.92 -9.39
N GLN A 153 22.54 -29.67 -9.98
CA GLN A 153 23.27 -29.25 -11.18
C GLN A 153 22.37 -29.19 -12.43
N ASP A 154 21.26 -29.91 -12.43
CA ASP A 154 20.35 -30.06 -13.59
C ASP A 154 19.61 -28.75 -13.95
N GLY A 155 19.54 -27.80 -13.00
CA GLY A 155 18.98 -26.48 -13.26
C GLY A 155 19.87 -25.56 -14.12
N GLY A 156 21.16 -25.90 -14.26
CA GLY A 156 22.13 -25.13 -15.05
C GLY A 156 22.42 -23.72 -14.52
N ASP A 157 23.08 -22.91 -15.35
CA ASP A 157 23.19 -21.48 -15.13
C ASP A 157 21.84 -20.81 -15.42
N ASN A 158 21.18 -20.29 -14.37
CA ASN A 158 19.87 -19.62 -14.37
C ASN A 158 18.64 -20.57 -14.28
N ALA A 159 18.66 -21.50 -13.33
CA ALA A 159 17.53 -22.36 -12.98
C ALA A 159 16.30 -21.55 -12.54
N VAL A 160 15.12 -21.81 -13.11
CA VAL A 160 13.87 -21.09 -12.75
C VAL A 160 12.94 -21.99 -11.94
N TYR A 161 12.62 -21.58 -10.71
CA TYR A 161 11.68 -22.26 -9.82
C TYR A 161 10.42 -21.43 -9.64
N GLN A 162 9.26 -22.07 -9.59
CA GLN A 162 7.99 -21.41 -9.32
C GLN A 162 7.29 -22.05 -8.12
N MET A 163 6.71 -21.24 -7.25
CA MET A 163 5.90 -21.70 -6.13
C MET A 163 4.81 -20.68 -5.79
N ASP A 164 3.66 -21.18 -5.34
CA ASP A 164 2.55 -20.35 -4.90
C ASP A 164 2.76 -19.92 -3.44
N ILE A 165 2.36 -18.69 -3.12
CA ILE A 165 2.46 -18.10 -1.79
C ILE A 165 1.04 -17.91 -1.24
N PRO A 166 0.71 -18.44 -0.04
CA PRO A 166 -0.58 -18.21 0.58
C PRO A 166 -0.82 -16.71 0.82
N ALA A 167 -1.95 -16.19 0.33
CA ALA A 167 -2.31 -14.78 0.53
C ALA A 167 -2.46 -14.41 2.03
N SER A 168 -2.76 -15.38 2.89
CA SER A 168 -2.94 -15.21 4.34
C SER A 168 -1.67 -14.82 5.12
N ILE A 169 -0.50 -14.85 4.49
CA ILE A 169 0.77 -14.39 5.10
C ILE A 169 1.35 -13.14 4.41
N MET A 170 0.67 -12.60 3.40
CA MET A 170 1.00 -11.30 2.80
C MET A 170 0.44 -10.17 3.66
N VAL A 171 1.24 -9.13 3.87
CA VAL A 171 0.86 -7.91 4.59
C VAL A 171 1.31 -6.67 3.80
N ALA A 172 1.12 -5.46 4.34
CA ALA A 172 1.54 -4.22 3.69
C ALA A 172 3.07 -4.15 3.47
N ASP A 173 3.88 -4.50 4.47
CA ASP A 173 5.35 -4.52 4.40
C ASP A 173 5.87 -5.94 4.65
N ASN A 174 6.40 -6.57 3.61
CA ASN A 174 6.85 -7.96 3.65
C ASN A 174 8.37 -8.06 3.70
N ASN A 175 8.89 -9.11 4.34
CA ASN A 175 10.30 -9.47 4.37
C ASN A 175 10.49 -10.88 3.78
N LEU A 176 11.05 -10.94 2.57
CA LEU A 176 11.48 -12.18 1.93
C LEU A 176 12.94 -12.44 2.28
N SER A 177 13.22 -13.60 2.85
CA SER A 177 14.60 -14.04 3.10
C SER A 177 14.85 -15.46 2.59
N PHE A 178 16.09 -15.67 2.17
CA PHE A 178 16.64 -16.91 1.63
C PHE A 178 17.72 -17.38 2.60
N ARG A 179 17.77 -18.69 2.89
CA ARG A 179 18.80 -19.28 3.74
C ARG A 179 19.35 -20.56 3.12
N ILE A 180 20.67 -20.66 2.96
CA ILE A 180 21.33 -21.91 2.57
C ILE A 180 21.34 -22.85 3.78
N ASN A 181 20.81 -24.06 3.61
CA ASN A 181 20.86 -25.08 4.66
C ASN A 181 22.28 -25.69 4.74
N SER A 182 23.10 -25.12 5.63
CA SER A 182 24.46 -25.59 5.97
C SER A 182 24.49 -27.03 6.45
N GLY A 183 23.43 -27.50 7.09
CA GLY A 183 23.22 -28.92 7.44
C GLY A 183 23.86 -29.32 8.76
N ALA A 184 23.61 -28.54 9.82
CA ALA A 184 23.88 -28.92 11.20
C ALA A 184 22.84 -28.28 12.14
N ASP A 185 21.68 -28.92 12.32
CA ASP A 185 20.77 -28.56 13.40
C ASP A 185 21.38 -29.01 14.74
N VAL A 186 22.18 -28.13 15.37
CA VAL A 186 22.92 -28.42 16.61
C VAL A 186 21.98 -28.46 17.83
N SER A 187 21.12 -29.48 17.86
CA SER A 187 20.29 -29.88 19.01
C SER A 187 20.78 -31.18 19.66
N GLY A 188 21.97 -31.66 19.29
CA GLY A 188 22.64 -32.78 19.93
C GLY A 188 23.48 -32.34 21.14
N PRO A 189 23.56 -33.13 22.23
CA PRO A 189 24.36 -32.83 23.43
C PRO A 189 25.87 -33.07 23.18
N GLY A 190 26.43 -32.33 22.23
CA GLY A 190 27.84 -32.38 21.82
C GLY A 190 28.42 -31.04 21.37
N GLY A 191 27.56 -30.08 20.95
CA GLY A 191 28.00 -28.71 20.64
C GLY A 191 28.97 -28.62 19.46
N GLU A 192 28.82 -29.49 18.46
CA GLU A 192 29.66 -29.48 17.27
C GLU A 192 29.53 -28.14 16.55
N CYS A 193 30.64 -27.40 16.44
CA CYS A 193 30.64 -26.09 15.80
C CYS A 193 30.29 -26.25 14.32
N GLU A 194 29.22 -25.59 13.89
CA GLU A 194 28.76 -25.59 12.50
C GLU A 194 29.91 -25.25 11.56
N LYS A 195 30.25 -26.19 10.66
CA LYS A 195 31.38 -26.04 9.76
C LYS A 195 31.03 -25.01 8.68
N ALA A 196 31.60 -23.81 8.82
CA ALA A 196 31.48 -22.73 7.85
C ALA A 196 31.67 -23.24 6.41
N LEU A 197 30.74 -22.86 5.52
CA LEU A 197 30.78 -23.31 4.14
C LEU A 197 31.93 -22.63 3.38
N PRO A 198 32.58 -23.32 2.41
CA PRO A 198 33.62 -22.72 1.57
C PRO A 198 33.20 -21.40 0.91
N ALA A 199 34.09 -20.41 0.89
CA ALA A 199 33.77 -19.07 0.38
C ALA A 199 33.43 -19.04 -1.13
N ASN A 200 33.80 -20.07 -1.90
CA ASN A 200 33.41 -20.25 -3.31
C ASN A 200 32.01 -20.88 -3.50
N TYR A 201 31.35 -21.34 -2.43
CA TYR A 201 29.94 -21.70 -2.51
C TYR A 201 29.12 -20.42 -2.63
N ARG A 202 28.34 -20.30 -3.71
CA ARG A 202 27.57 -19.10 -4.03
C ARG A 202 26.23 -19.46 -4.66
N VAL A 203 25.18 -18.77 -4.23
CA VAL A 203 23.88 -18.68 -4.92
C VAL A 203 23.64 -17.20 -5.22
N THR A 204 23.16 -16.86 -6.40
CA THR A 204 22.65 -15.52 -6.71
C THR A 204 21.20 -15.65 -7.16
N VAL A 205 20.27 -15.08 -6.40
CA VAL A 205 18.90 -14.84 -6.84
C VAL A 205 18.96 -13.69 -7.83
N LEU A 206 18.64 -13.96 -9.09
CA LEU A 206 18.85 -13.02 -10.19
C LEU A 206 17.82 -11.89 -10.15
N PRO A 207 18.18 -10.66 -10.59
CA PRO A 207 17.28 -9.49 -10.55
C PRO A 207 16.01 -9.66 -11.39
N THR A 208 16.00 -10.63 -12.32
CA THR A 208 14.85 -11.06 -13.14
C THR A 208 13.81 -11.90 -12.40
N SER A 209 14.09 -12.32 -11.15
CA SER A 209 13.11 -13.02 -10.30
C SER A 209 11.92 -12.10 -10.00
N SER A 210 10.70 -12.61 -10.04
CA SER A 210 9.48 -11.81 -9.94
C SER A 210 8.45 -12.37 -8.95
N PHE A 211 7.64 -11.47 -8.41
CA PHE A 211 6.41 -11.75 -7.68
C PHE A 211 5.22 -11.40 -8.57
N GLU A 212 4.37 -12.39 -8.85
CA GLU A 212 3.10 -12.24 -9.54
C GLU A 212 1.97 -12.26 -8.49
N LEU A 213 1.26 -11.15 -8.35
CA LEU A 213 0.22 -10.94 -7.35
C LEU A 213 -1.10 -10.70 -8.08
N ASN A 214 -2.15 -11.42 -7.70
CA ASN A 214 -3.51 -11.19 -8.18
C ASN A 214 -4.41 -10.91 -6.98
N GLY A 215 -5.31 -9.94 -7.12
CA GLY A 215 -6.10 -9.45 -6.01
C GLY A 215 -7.25 -8.54 -6.40
N LEU A 216 -7.85 -7.94 -5.38
CA LEU A 216 -8.88 -6.92 -5.51
C LEU A 216 -8.32 -5.56 -5.10
N ARG A 217 -8.44 -4.58 -5.99
CA ARG A 217 -8.18 -3.17 -5.69
C ARG A 217 -9.42 -2.59 -5.02
N LEU A 218 -9.26 -2.06 -3.82
CA LEU A 218 -10.32 -1.47 -3.00
C LEU A 218 -10.57 -0.02 -3.38
N ASP A 219 -11.83 0.41 -3.34
CA ASP A 219 -12.17 1.82 -3.36
C ASP A 219 -11.93 2.44 -1.96
N ILE A 220 -10.92 3.30 -1.85
CA ILE A 220 -10.58 4.01 -0.59
C ILE A 220 -11.30 5.36 -0.43
N GLY A 221 -12.27 5.67 -1.29
CA GLY A 221 -13.01 6.94 -1.26
C GLY A 221 -12.20 8.13 -1.79
N ARG A 222 -12.68 9.34 -1.49
CA ARG A 222 -12.27 10.59 -2.18
C ARG A 222 -11.74 11.69 -1.27
N SER A 223 -11.38 11.42 -0.01
CA SER A 223 -11.01 12.50 0.92
C SER A 223 -9.68 13.17 0.56
N LEU A 224 -9.62 14.50 0.59
CA LEU A 224 -8.37 15.25 0.40
C LEU A 224 -7.39 15.08 1.57
N GLU A 225 -7.84 14.59 2.73
CA GLU A 225 -6.99 14.38 3.91
C GLU A 225 -5.99 13.21 3.76
N SER A 226 -6.27 12.24 2.87
CA SER A 226 -5.45 11.04 2.68
C SER A 226 -4.31 11.24 1.67
N LEU A 227 -4.22 12.43 1.06
CA LEU A 227 -3.14 12.80 0.16
C LEU A 227 -1.77 12.69 0.88
N PRO A 228 -0.73 12.14 0.21
CA PRO A 228 -0.62 11.95 -1.24
C PRO A 228 -1.24 10.68 -1.82
N ARG A 229 -1.80 9.76 -1.01
CA ARG A 229 -2.47 8.56 -1.53
C ARG A 229 -3.85 8.94 -2.13
N PRO A 230 -4.36 8.20 -3.13
CA PRO A 230 -3.77 7.04 -3.81
C PRO A 230 -2.84 7.39 -4.99
N PHE A 231 -2.48 8.66 -5.19
CA PHE A 231 -1.67 9.13 -6.33
C PHE A 231 -0.17 8.83 -6.15
N PHE A 232 0.32 8.85 -4.92
CA PHE A 232 1.66 8.41 -4.54
C PHE A 232 1.64 7.73 -3.18
N ASP A 233 2.25 6.54 -3.09
CA ASP A 233 2.40 5.78 -1.85
C ASP A 233 3.88 5.76 -1.43
N PRO A 234 4.26 6.42 -0.32
CA PRO A 234 5.64 6.46 0.15
C PRO A 234 6.26 5.07 0.44
N GLN A 235 5.46 4.03 0.66
CA GLN A 235 5.99 2.69 0.91
C GLN A 235 6.35 1.99 -0.41
N GLN A 236 5.51 2.15 -1.44
CA GLN A 236 5.58 1.44 -2.73
C GLN A 236 6.99 1.45 -3.35
N MET A 237 7.58 0.26 -3.49
CA MET A 237 8.96 0.09 -3.97
C MET A 237 9.17 0.39 -5.47
N LYS A 238 8.13 0.18 -6.29
CA LYS A 238 8.16 0.49 -7.71
C LYS A 238 8.27 2.00 -7.93
N GLU A 239 8.96 2.38 -9.01
CA GLU A 239 9.00 3.74 -9.55
C GLU A 239 7.62 4.39 -9.58
N ALA A 240 7.53 5.64 -9.12
CA ALA A 240 6.27 6.35 -9.02
C ALA A 240 5.87 6.89 -10.39
N GLN A 241 4.78 6.35 -10.96
CA GLN A 241 4.25 6.73 -12.26
C GLN A 241 2.97 7.56 -12.04
N ILE A 242 3.06 8.89 -12.14
CA ILE A 242 1.99 9.83 -11.76
C ILE A 242 1.49 10.56 -13.01
N PRO A 243 0.53 9.99 -13.76
CA PRO A 243 0.11 10.56 -15.03
C PRO A 243 -0.62 11.90 -14.85
N VAL A 244 -0.25 12.87 -15.67
CA VAL A 244 -0.85 14.22 -15.68
C VAL A 244 -1.55 14.43 -17.02
N SER A 245 -2.88 14.62 -16.96
CA SER A 245 -3.75 14.74 -18.13
C SER A 245 -4.17 16.18 -18.37
N PHE A 246 -4.21 16.54 -19.65
CA PHE A 246 -4.51 17.88 -20.13
C PHE A 246 -5.51 17.83 -21.30
N THR A 247 -6.05 18.99 -21.67
CA THR A 247 -6.79 19.17 -22.93
C THR A 247 -5.88 18.91 -24.14
N ALA A 248 -6.45 18.88 -25.36
CA ALA A 248 -5.68 18.69 -26.59
C ALA A 248 -4.61 19.78 -26.84
N GLN A 249 -4.76 20.97 -26.23
CA GLN A 249 -3.84 22.10 -26.35
C GLN A 249 -3.70 22.78 -24.98
N PRO A 250 -2.83 22.27 -24.09
CA PRO A 250 -2.63 22.86 -22.77
C PRO A 250 -2.08 24.30 -22.88
N THR A 251 -2.61 25.18 -22.04
CA THR A 251 -2.19 26.58 -21.96
C THR A 251 -1.05 26.76 -20.94
N ALA A 252 -0.19 27.75 -21.13
CA ALA A 252 1.04 27.90 -20.35
C ALA A 252 0.80 28.05 -18.83
N ASP A 253 -0.34 28.65 -18.44
CA ASP A 253 -0.77 28.77 -17.06
C ASP A 253 -1.20 27.44 -16.42
N VAL A 254 -1.78 26.54 -17.23
CA VAL A 254 -2.11 25.16 -16.83
C VAL A 254 -0.83 24.33 -16.66
N ILE A 255 0.12 24.42 -17.60
CA ILE A 255 1.42 23.73 -17.51
C ILE A 255 2.22 24.22 -16.30
N GLY A 256 2.24 25.53 -16.05
CA GLY A 256 2.92 26.13 -14.89
C GLY A 256 2.33 25.70 -13.54
N ALA A 257 1.02 25.46 -13.48
CA ALA A 257 0.38 24.89 -12.28
C ALA A 257 0.74 23.41 -12.09
N SER A 258 0.73 22.60 -13.15
CA SER A 258 1.18 21.20 -13.09
C SER A 258 2.64 21.05 -12.66
N ALA A 259 3.52 21.98 -13.05
CA ALA A 259 4.92 21.95 -12.64
C ALA A 259 5.11 22.10 -11.11
N ILE A 260 4.29 22.91 -10.44
CA ILE A 260 4.30 23.04 -8.97
C ILE A 260 3.90 21.71 -8.32
N VAL A 261 2.87 21.05 -8.87
CA VAL A 261 2.34 19.78 -8.38
C VAL A 261 3.35 18.64 -8.58
N ALA A 262 3.95 18.54 -9.76
CA ALA A 262 5.01 17.58 -10.05
C ALA A 262 6.24 17.81 -9.15
N SER A 263 6.61 19.06 -8.88
CA SER A 263 7.71 19.38 -7.96
C SER A 263 7.42 18.94 -6.52
N TRP A 264 6.17 18.97 -6.06
CA TRP A 264 5.78 18.44 -4.75
C TRP A 264 5.83 16.92 -4.70
N PHE A 265 5.27 16.22 -5.70
CA PHE A 265 5.37 14.76 -5.78
C PHE A 265 6.83 14.27 -5.95
N GLY A 266 7.67 14.99 -6.69
CA GLY A 266 9.11 14.72 -6.76
C GLY A 266 9.82 14.88 -5.42
N ALA A 267 9.46 15.89 -4.63
CA ALA A 267 9.96 16.06 -3.26
C ALA A 267 9.49 14.94 -2.32
N LEU A 268 8.31 14.34 -2.55
CA LEU A 268 7.83 13.15 -1.82
C LEU A 268 8.54 11.86 -2.26
N ALA A 269 8.94 11.73 -3.52
CA ALA A 269 9.72 10.60 -4.02
C ALA A 269 11.17 10.60 -3.48
N GLY A 270 11.76 11.78 -3.28
CA GLY A 270 12.99 11.99 -2.53
C GLY A 270 14.24 11.42 -3.22
N HIS A 271 14.51 10.13 -3.00
CA HIS A 271 15.63 9.40 -3.62
C HIS A 271 15.16 8.26 -4.55
N ARG A 272 13.84 8.09 -4.74
CA ARG A 272 13.28 7.21 -5.77
C ARG A 272 13.06 8.00 -7.06
N ASP A 273 13.22 7.30 -8.18
CA ASP A 273 12.83 7.78 -9.49
C ASP A 273 11.29 7.98 -9.52
N ALA A 274 10.85 9.07 -10.16
CA ALA A 274 9.44 9.44 -10.26
C ALA A 274 9.13 10.09 -11.62
N ASP A 275 8.25 9.43 -12.36
CA ASP A 275 7.84 9.77 -13.70
C ASP A 275 6.47 10.46 -13.71
N PHE A 276 6.29 11.40 -14.63
CA PHE A 276 5.04 12.14 -14.81
C PHE A 276 4.52 11.99 -16.25
N PRO A 277 3.93 10.84 -16.64
CA PRO A 277 3.44 10.61 -17.99
C PRO A 277 2.41 11.66 -18.42
N VAL A 278 2.74 12.44 -19.46
CA VAL A 278 1.87 13.49 -19.98
C VAL A 278 0.84 12.90 -20.94
N LEU A 279 -0.45 13.06 -20.63
CA LEU A 279 -1.56 12.64 -21.47
C LEU A 279 -2.28 13.86 -22.07
N LEU A 280 -2.36 13.94 -23.40
CA LEU A 280 -3.04 15.01 -24.12
C LEU A 280 -4.39 14.51 -24.64
N ASN A 281 -5.48 15.15 -24.21
CA ASN A 281 -6.85 14.77 -24.51
C ASN A 281 -7.21 13.29 -24.22
N ALA A 282 -6.64 12.73 -23.17
CA ALA A 282 -6.89 11.36 -22.72
C ALA A 282 -6.85 11.30 -21.20
N LEU A 283 -7.71 10.45 -20.62
CA LEU A 283 -7.69 10.13 -19.19
C LEU A 283 -6.60 9.11 -18.86
N PRO A 284 -6.11 9.08 -17.60
CA PRO A 284 -5.29 7.98 -17.13
C PRO A 284 -6.17 6.72 -16.96
N LYS A 285 -5.57 5.54 -17.13
CA LYS A 285 -6.27 4.26 -16.88
C LYS A 285 -6.39 3.92 -15.39
N GLU A 286 -5.52 4.50 -14.58
CA GLU A 286 -5.43 4.29 -13.14
C GLU A 286 -5.67 5.63 -12.40
N ASN A 287 -5.01 5.84 -11.26
CA ASN A 287 -5.00 7.13 -10.59
C ASN A 287 -4.25 8.17 -11.44
N GLY A 288 -4.63 9.44 -11.35
CA GLY A 288 -3.89 10.51 -12.03
C GLY A 288 -4.42 11.92 -11.76
N ILE A 289 -3.73 12.90 -12.32
CA ILE A 289 -3.96 14.33 -12.06
C ILE A 289 -4.52 14.97 -13.32
N ILE A 290 -5.54 15.82 -13.18
CA ILE A 290 -6.09 16.63 -14.28
C ILE A 290 -6.02 18.10 -13.89
N VAL A 291 -5.32 18.89 -14.70
CA VAL A 291 -5.15 20.33 -14.46
C VAL A 291 -5.75 21.09 -15.64
N GLY A 292 -6.64 22.05 -15.34
CA GLY A 292 -7.39 22.76 -16.37
C GLY A 292 -8.41 23.75 -15.83
N LYS A 293 -9.14 24.39 -16.75
CA LYS A 293 -10.10 25.45 -16.46
C LYS A 293 -11.51 24.85 -16.32
N PRO A 294 -12.42 25.47 -15.54
CA PRO A 294 -13.78 24.96 -15.39
C PRO A 294 -14.49 24.89 -16.77
N GLY A 295 -15.00 23.71 -17.14
CA GLY A 295 -15.58 23.45 -18.45
C GLY A 295 -14.59 22.98 -19.54
N ASP A 296 -13.29 22.88 -19.27
CA ASP A 296 -12.35 22.20 -20.17
C ASP A 296 -12.73 20.72 -20.35
N VAL A 297 -12.41 20.15 -21.52
CA VAL A 297 -12.66 18.73 -21.85
C VAL A 297 -11.34 18.00 -22.02
N VAL A 298 -11.23 16.83 -21.38
CA VAL A 298 -10.05 15.95 -21.37
C VAL A 298 -10.52 14.55 -21.73
N GLY A 299 -10.40 14.18 -23.01
CA GLY A 299 -10.96 12.93 -23.53
C GLY A 299 -12.48 12.97 -23.51
N ASP A 300 -13.08 12.09 -22.71
CA ASP A 300 -14.52 11.97 -22.46
C ASP A 300 -15.00 12.68 -21.17
N PHE A 301 -14.08 13.23 -20.36
CA PHE A 301 -14.39 13.93 -19.11
C PHE A 301 -14.42 15.46 -19.28
N THR A 302 -15.41 16.13 -18.67
CA THR A 302 -15.50 17.60 -18.62
C THR A 302 -15.23 18.08 -17.19
N LEU A 303 -14.33 19.06 -17.02
CA LEU A 303 -13.98 19.60 -15.70
C LEU A 303 -15.18 20.34 -15.08
N PRO A 304 -15.50 20.09 -13.79
CA PRO A 304 -16.71 20.62 -13.17
C PRO A 304 -16.67 22.15 -13.00
N PRO A 305 -17.83 22.84 -13.03
CA PRO A 305 -17.92 24.29 -12.89
C PRO A 305 -17.50 24.78 -11.49
N GLY A 306 -16.80 25.92 -11.46
CA GLY A 306 -16.37 26.56 -10.22
C GLY A 306 -15.83 27.99 -10.40
N ASP A 307 -16.06 28.82 -9.40
CA ASP A 307 -15.86 30.28 -9.45
C ASP A 307 -14.55 30.76 -8.79
N GLY A 308 -13.59 29.86 -8.60
CA GLY A 308 -12.34 30.17 -7.90
C GLY A 308 -11.35 28.99 -7.93
N PRO A 309 -10.25 29.08 -7.17
CA PRO A 309 -9.24 28.02 -7.13
C PRO A 309 -9.81 26.77 -6.44
N GLY A 310 -9.75 25.62 -7.11
CA GLY A 310 -10.34 24.37 -6.67
C GLY A 310 -9.36 23.20 -6.67
N LEU A 311 -9.40 22.42 -5.60
CA LEU A 311 -8.93 21.04 -5.58
C LEU A 311 -10.15 20.13 -5.41
N GLN A 312 -10.21 19.02 -6.14
CA GLN A 312 -11.26 18.02 -5.95
C GLN A 312 -10.75 16.63 -6.33
N ILE A 313 -11.08 15.61 -5.55
CA ILE A 313 -10.92 14.21 -5.95
C ILE A 313 -12.27 13.70 -6.48
N VAL A 314 -12.26 13.11 -7.67
CA VAL A 314 -13.40 12.40 -8.26
C VAL A 314 -13.00 10.96 -8.59
N ASP A 315 -13.99 10.09 -8.83
CA ASP A 315 -13.73 8.78 -9.41
C ASP A 315 -13.34 8.90 -10.88
N ASN A 316 -12.45 8.02 -11.33
CA ASN A 316 -12.13 7.90 -12.74
C ASN A 316 -13.34 7.28 -13.49
N PRO A 317 -13.94 7.96 -14.49
CA PRO A 317 -15.13 7.44 -15.17
C PRO A 317 -14.88 6.15 -15.95
N GLN A 318 -13.61 5.82 -16.26
CA GLN A 318 -13.24 4.56 -16.91
C GLN A 318 -13.17 3.38 -15.93
N ASN A 319 -12.88 3.63 -14.65
CA ASN A 319 -12.90 2.63 -13.57
C ASN A 319 -12.98 3.36 -12.20
N PRO A 320 -14.12 3.31 -11.50
CA PRO A 320 -14.36 4.18 -10.34
C PRO A 320 -13.54 3.84 -9.10
N VAL A 321 -12.88 2.68 -9.04
CA VAL A 321 -11.91 2.37 -7.99
C VAL A 321 -10.78 3.39 -7.99
N TYR A 322 -10.27 3.70 -9.18
CA TYR A 322 -9.23 4.69 -9.37
C TYR A 322 -9.77 6.12 -9.28
N LYS A 323 -8.89 7.06 -8.91
CA LYS A 323 -9.24 8.43 -8.54
C LYS A 323 -8.52 9.46 -9.42
N LEU A 324 -9.18 10.58 -9.65
CA LEU A 324 -8.66 11.72 -10.42
C LEU A 324 -8.55 12.93 -9.50
N LEU A 325 -7.35 13.49 -9.35
CA LEU A 325 -7.12 14.76 -8.65
C LEU A 325 -7.30 15.90 -9.65
N LEU A 326 -8.42 16.61 -9.54
CA LEU A 326 -8.75 17.79 -10.32
C LEU A 326 -8.16 19.04 -9.67
N ILE A 327 -7.39 19.80 -10.43
CA ILE A 327 -6.78 21.06 -10.01
C ILE A 327 -7.26 22.15 -10.95
N THR A 328 -8.14 23.02 -10.44
CA THR A 328 -8.97 23.89 -11.27
C THR A 328 -8.87 25.37 -10.88
N GLY A 329 -9.03 26.23 -11.86
CA GLY A 329 -9.03 27.69 -11.69
C GLY A 329 -9.25 28.37 -13.03
N ARG A 330 -9.85 29.56 -13.05
CA ARG A 330 -10.26 30.23 -14.30
C ARG A 330 -9.12 31.01 -14.98
N ASN A 331 -7.99 31.13 -14.29
CA ASN A 331 -6.82 31.90 -14.69
C ASN A 331 -5.56 31.40 -13.94
N GLU A 332 -4.38 31.79 -14.41
CA GLU A 332 -3.08 31.44 -13.83
C GLU A 332 -2.98 31.63 -12.31
N ARG A 333 -3.52 32.73 -11.77
CA ARG A 333 -3.49 33.01 -10.32
C ARG A 333 -4.33 32.00 -9.54
N GLU A 334 -5.52 31.66 -10.03
CA GLU A 334 -6.39 30.64 -9.42
C GLU A 334 -5.79 29.23 -9.56
N LEU A 335 -5.27 28.87 -10.73
CA LEU A 335 -4.59 27.58 -10.95
C LEU A 335 -3.35 27.43 -10.03
N ARG A 336 -2.55 28.49 -9.90
CA ARG A 336 -1.41 28.55 -8.96
C ARG A 336 -1.88 28.45 -7.51
N GLN A 337 -2.95 29.15 -7.12
CA GLN A 337 -3.53 29.04 -5.77
C GLN A 337 -4.04 27.63 -5.45
N ALA A 338 -4.63 26.93 -6.42
CA ALA A 338 -5.06 25.54 -6.25
C ALA A 338 -3.84 24.61 -6.08
N ALA A 339 -2.83 24.72 -6.96
CA ALA A 339 -1.59 23.93 -6.85
C ALA A 339 -0.85 24.17 -5.52
N TRP A 340 -0.70 25.42 -5.07
CA TRP A 340 -0.08 25.73 -3.78
C TRP A 340 -0.89 25.20 -2.59
N ARG A 341 -2.23 25.16 -2.69
CA ARG A 341 -3.09 24.57 -1.64
C ARG A 341 -2.86 23.07 -1.46
N LEU A 342 -2.49 22.35 -2.51
CA LEU A 342 -2.17 20.92 -2.44
C LEU A 342 -0.89 20.70 -1.60
N VAL A 343 0.08 21.61 -1.74
CA VAL A 343 1.35 21.59 -1.02
C VAL A 343 1.20 22.04 0.44
N SER A 344 0.27 22.95 0.73
CA SER A 344 0.05 23.48 2.08
C SER A 344 -0.85 22.56 2.93
N SER A 345 -0.25 21.62 3.66
CA SER A 345 -0.94 20.83 4.69
C SER A 345 -1.36 21.67 5.91
N PRO A 346 -2.40 21.27 6.66
CA PRO A 346 -3.26 20.10 6.45
C PRO A 346 -4.41 20.37 5.46
N LEU A 347 -4.81 19.34 4.71
CA LEU A 347 -6.01 19.34 3.88
C LEU A 347 -7.24 18.83 4.66
N PRO A 348 -8.46 19.28 4.32
CA PRO A 348 -9.68 18.92 5.04
C PRO A 348 -10.24 17.53 4.67
N ALA A 349 -11.00 16.95 5.60
CA ALA A 349 -11.71 15.67 5.48
C ALA A 349 -12.95 15.73 4.56
N GLN A 350 -12.74 16.10 3.29
CA GLN A 350 -13.79 16.32 2.28
C GLN A 350 -13.24 16.07 0.87
N ASP A 351 -14.12 15.84 -0.11
CA ASP A 351 -13.73 15.53 -1.49
C ASP A 351 -13.23 16.74 -2.29
N SER A 352 -13.61 17.95 -1.88
CA SER A 352 -13.45 19.17 -2.65
C SER A 352 -13.13 20.38 -1.78
N LEU A 353 -12.03 21.08 -2.09
CA LEU A 353 -11.58 22.31 -1.43
C LEU A 353 -11.60 23.46 -2.43
N ARG A 354 -12.67 24.27 -2.37
CA ARG A 354 -12.79 25.52 -3.12
C ARG A 354 -12.19 26.68 -2.32
N GLY A 355 -11.64 27.67 -3.00
CA GLY A 355 -11.18 28.93 -2.41
C GLY A 355 -12.12 30.09 -2.74
N PRO A 356 -11.95 31.25 -2.07
CA PRO A 356 -12.70 32.45 -2.43
C PRO A 356 -12.38 32.83 -3.88
N ALA A 357 -13.42 33.19 -4.65
CA ALA A 357 -13.27 33.83 -5.95
C ALA A 357 -12.29 35.01 -5.81
N ALA A 358 -11.30 35.11 -6.69
CA ALA A 358 -10.01 35.73 -6.37
C ALA A 358 -10.06 37.27 -6.12
N GLY A 359 -10.42 37.65 -4.90
CA GLY A 359 -10.60 39.02 -4.42
C GLY A 359 -9.77 39.42 -3.19
N ASN A 360 -8.95 38.54 -2.61
CA ASN A 360 -8.00 38.91 -1.56
C ASN A 360 -6.69 38.08 -1.61
N SER A 361 -5.59 38.79 -1.34
CA SER A 361 -4.22 38.35 -1.02
C SER A 361 -3.82 36.89 -1.29
N VAL A 362 -2.94 36.69 -2.29
CA VAL A 362 -1.83 35.75 -2.19
C VAL A 362 -0.63 36.52 -1.64
N PRO A 363 0.12 36.05 -0.62
CA PRO A 363 1.38 36.67 -0.23
C PRO A 363 2.44 36.41 -1.31
N SER A 364 3.04 37.47 -1.86
CA SER A 364 4.10 37.36 -2.87
C SER A 364 5.44 36.98 -2.24
N ALA A 365 5.70 35.68 -2.14
CA ALA A 365 7.02 35.08 -1.93
C ALA A 365 7.01 33.67 -2.55
N LEU A 366 7.90 33.30 -3.48
CA LEU A 366 8.99 34.04 -4.13
C LEU A 366 8.89 33.88 -5.66
#